data_AF-A0A2M7DNP3-F1
#
_entry.id   AF-A0A2M7DNP3-F1
#
_cell.length_a   1.000
_cell.length_b   1.000
_cell.length_c   1.000
_cell.angle_alpha   90.00
_cell.angle_beta   90.00
_cell.angle_gamma   90.00
#
_symmetry.space_group_name_H-M   'P 1'
#
loop_
_entity.id
_entity.type
_entity.pdbx_description
1 polymer ?
#
loop_
_entity_poly.entity_id
_entity_poly.type
_entity_poly.pdbx_seq_one_letter_code
_entity_poly.pdbx_strand_id
1 'polypeptide(L)'
;EIAKEEMVLYGIPASIKIAQGILESGAGRGDLSLKSNNHFGIKCHTGWSGDKVHHDDDEAQECFRKYNDPKYSFRDHSLFLTSRPRYNDLFKLKKDDYKGWAIGLRKAGYATDPKYPEKIIGIIERYELYKLDREAMGKEISVLVTDTDKVNTYTVRPGDTLYSIGRRFNIPVDTLKQYNGLLSNDISVGQVLYMNPKN
;
A
#
# COMPACT_ATOMS: atom_id res chain seq x y z
N GLU A 1 -6.81 5.74 9.72
CA GLU A 1 -7.38 4.45 9.25
C GLU A 1 -6.79 3.94 7.94
N ILE A 2 -6.97 4.58 6.78
CA ILE A 2 -6.52 4.06 5.46
C ILE A 2 -5.07 3.55 5.47
N ALA A 3 -4.11 4.35 5.95
CA ALA A 3 -2.70 3.93 5.97
C ALA A 3 -2.42 2.68 6.85
N LYS A 4 -3.17 2.49 7.95
CA LYS A 4 -3.06 1.29 8.79
C LYS A 4 -3.57 0.06 8.05
N GLU A 5 -4.67 0.19 7.31
CA GLU A 5 -5.19 -0.88 6.45
C GLU A 5 -4.23 -1.23 5.32
N GLU A 6 -3.64 -0.22 4.67
CA GLU A 6 -2.61 -0.41 3.65
C GLU A 6 -1.37 -1.11 4.21
N MET A 7 -0.97 -0.78 5.45
CA MET A 7 0.14 -1.45 6.13
C MET A 7 -0.13 -2.94 6.37
N VAL A 8 -1.32 -3.29 6.86
CA VAL A 8 -1.72 -4.69 7.06
C VAL A 8 -1.71 -5.45 5.73
N LEU A 9 -2.21 -4.82 4.66
CA LEU A 9 -2.40 -5.48 3.37
C LEU A 9 -1.13 -5.57 2.51
N TYR A 10 -0.21 -4.61 2.65
CA TYR A 10 0.97 -4.50 1.77
C TYR A 10 2.31 -4.43 2.51
N GLY A 11 2.32 -4.39 3.83
CA GLY A 11 3.56 -4.38 4.62
C GLY A 11 4.36 -3.09 4.55
N ILE A 12 3.78 -1.99 4.05
CA ILE A 12 4.39 -0.65 4.07
C ILE A 12 4.03 0.01 5.40
N PRO A 13 4.98 0.51 6.20
CA PRO A 13 4.66 1.17 7.47
C PRO A 13 3.60 2.27 7.27
N ALA A 14 2.58 2.29 8.12
CA ALA A 14 1.53 3.30 8.08
C ALA A 14 2.11 4.70 8.27
N SER A 15 3.14 4.82 9.11
CA SER A 15 3.90 6.04 9.35
C SER A 15 4.57 6.57 8.08
N ILE A 16 5.23 5.69 7.30
CA ILE A 16 5.84 6.02 6.01
C ILE A 16 4.79 6.53 5.04
N LYS A 17 3.67 5.81 4.91
CA LYS A 17 2.59 6.18 3.99
C LYS A 17 2.03 7.57 4.31
N ILE A 18 1.76 7.87 5.58
CA ILE A 18 1.23 9.17 5.99
C ILE A 18 2.29 10.26 5.84
N ALA A 19 3.55 10.00 6.21
CA ALA A 19 4.61 11.00 6.08
C ALA A 19 4.88 11.40 4.63
N GLN A 20 4.90 10.42 3.72
CA GLN A 20 4.97 10.68 2.28
C GLN A 20 3.74 11.47 1.82
N GLY A 21 2.53 11.04 2.18
CA GLY A 21 1.31 11.78 1.84
C GLY A 21 1.35 13.24 2.33
N ILE A 22 1.82 13.49 3.56
CA ILE A 22 1.99 14.86 4.10
C ILE A 22 3.00 15.66 3.27
N LEU A 23 4.15 15.07 2.96
CA LEU A 23 5.22 15.72 2.21
C LEU A 23 4.77 16.05 0.78
N GLU A 24 4.25 15.06 0.05
CA GLU A 24 3.91 15.19 -1.37
C GLU A 24 2.67 16.06 -1.62
N SER A 25 1.70 16.10 -0.69
CA SER A 25 0.45 16.85 -0.87
C SER A 25 0.38 18.16 -0.08
N GLY A 26 1.44 18.55 0.63
CA GLY A 26 1.41 19.70 1.54
C GLY A 26 0.36 19.51 2.65
N ALA A 27 0.29 18.30 3.22
CA ALA A 27 -0.73 17.86 4.16
C ALA A 27 -2.17 17.95 3.60
N GLY A 28 -2.37 17.53 2.34
CA GLY A 28 -3.65 17.50 1.65
C GLY A 28 -4.16 18.86 1.19
N ARG A 29 -3.33 19.91 1.28
CA ARG A 29 -3.69 21.28 0.89
C ARG A 29 -3.26 21.63 -0.53
N GLY A 30 -2.46 20.79 -1.17
CA GLY A 30 -2.03 20.99 -2.55
C GLY A 30 -3.18 20.89 -3.54
N ASP A 31 -3.14 21.72 -4.58
CA ASP A 31 -4.16 21.80 -5.63
C ASP A 31 -4.48 20.43 -6.25
N LEU A 32 -3.45 19.65 -6.56
CA LEU A 32 -3.61 18.29 -7.10
C LEU A 32 -4.41 17.41 -6.13
N SER A 33 -4.05 17.39 -4.85
CA SER A 33 -4.76 16.57 -3.85
C SER A 33 -6.22 17.01 -3.66
N LEU A 34 -6.49 18.32 -3.62
CA LEU A 34 -7.85 18.86 -3.44
C LEU A 34 -8.76 18.60 -4.65
N LYS A 35 -8.23 18.70 -5.87
CA LYS A 35 -9.00 18.55 -7.11
C LYS A 35 -9.17 17.10 -7.57
N SER A 36 -8.26 16.21 -7.15
CA SER A 36 -8.17 14.86 -7.71
C SER A 36 -8.03 13.73 -6.71
N ASN A 37 -7.98 14.03 -5.41
CA ASN A 37 -7.68 13.08 -4.33
C ASN A 37 -6.33 12.35 -4.50
N ASN A 38 -5.43 12.84 -5.37
CA ASN A 38 -4.11 12.27 -5.59
C ASN A 38 -3.11 12.88 -4.59
N HIS A 39 -2.86 12.16 -3.49
CA HIS A 39 -2.02 12.63 -2.39
C HIS A 39 -0.52 12.34 -2.57
N PHE A 40 -0.14 11.62 -3.63
CA PHE A 40 1.22 11.13 -3.85
C PHE A 40 1.78 11.55 -5.22
N GLY A 41 1.12 12.48 -5.93
CA GLY A 41 1.58 12.95 -7.24
C GLY A 41 1.67 11.85 -8.30
N ILE A 42 0.79 10.84 -8.26
CA ILE A 42 0.90 9.69 -9.17
C ILE A 42 0.54 10.11 -10.60
N LYS A 43 1.54 10.12 -11.48
CA LYS A 43 1.41 10.47 -12.90
C LYS A 43 0.65 9.37 -13.70
N CYS A 44 0.07 9.76 -14.82
CA CYS A 44 -0.55 8.84 -15.79
C CYS A 44 0.55 8.07 -16.53
N HIS A 45 0.99 6.95 -15.97
CA HIS A 45 1.87 6.03 -16.70
C HIS A 45 1.12 5.31 -17.84
N THR A 46 1.87 4.74 -18.79
CA THR A 46 1.34 3.93 -19.89
C THR A 46 0.39 2.85 -19.35
N GLY A 47 -0.83 2.80 -19.90
CA GLY A 47 -1.87 1.86 -19.49
C GLY A 47 -2.86 2.37 -18.43
N TRP A 48 -2.71 3.61 -17.94
CA TRP A 48 -3.76 4.22 -17.11
C TRP A 48 -5.01 4.54 -17.95
N SER A 49 -6.14 3.91 -17.59
CA SER A 49 -7.44 4.09 -18.25
C SER A 49 -8.49 4.78 -17.37
N GLY A 50 -8.13 5.09 -16.11
CA GLY A 50 -9.03 5.78 -15.18
C GLY A 50 -9.07 7.30 -15.39
N ASP A 51 -9.80 7.97 -14.50
CA ASP A 51 -9.90 9.43 -14.52
C ASP A 51 -8.53 10.09 -14.40
N LYS A 52 -8.40 11.26 -15.02
CA LYS A 52 -7.17 12.05 -15.03
C LYS A 52 -7.44 13.54 -14.86
N VAL A 53 -6.42 14.25 -14.41
CA VAL A 53 -6.35 15.70 -14.38
C VAL A 53 -5.01 16.14 -14.94
N HIS A 54 -4.97 17.29 -15.62
CA HIS A 54 -3.70 17.90 -16.01
C HIS A 54 -3.35 18.98 -14.99
N HIS A 55 -2.10 18.99 -14.56
CA HIS A 55 -1.57 19.93 -13.59
C HIS A 55 -0.15 20.28 -14.01
N ASP A 56 0.23 21.53 -13.86
CA ASP A 56 1.61 21.96 -14.12
C ASP A 56 2.45 21.61 -12.87
N ASP A 57 3.47 20.78 -13.03
CA ASP A 57 4.37 20.36 -11.93
C ASP A 57 5.83 20.49 -12.39
N ASP A 58 6.42 19.43 -12.95
CA ASP A 58 7.76 19.49 -13.56
C ASP A 58 7.69 20.07 -14.99
N GLU A 59 6.66 19.67 -15.74
CA GLU A 59 6.34 20.14 -17.08
C GLU A 59 4.93 20.73 -17.14
N ALA A 60 4.65 21.54 -18.15
CA ALA A 60 3.31 22.06 -18.37
C ALA A 60 2.36 20.91 -18.77
N GLN A 61 1.18 20.90 -18.16
CA GLN A 61 0.09 19.96 -18.45
C GLN A 61 0.49 18.48 -18.28
N GLU A 62 1.27 18.18 -17.25
CA GLU A 62 1.52 16.79 -16.88
C GLU A 62 0.22 16.09 -16.48
N CYS A 63 0.06 14.85 -16.94
CA CYS A 63 -1.11 14.04 -16.63
C CYS A 63 -0.93 13.35 -15.28
N PHE A 64 -1.88 13.58 -14.38
CA PHE A 64 -1.98 12.92 -13.08
C PHE A 64 -3.25 12.09 -12.99
N ARG A 65 -3.16 10.97 -12.28
CA ARG A 65 -4.32 10.12 -12.00
C ARG A 65 -5.28 10.88 -11.09
N LYS A 66 -6.58 10.73 -11.34
CA LYS A 66 -7.65 11.27 -10.51
C LYS A 66 -8.42 10.13 -9.86
N TYR A 67 -8.78 10.34 -8.61
CA TYR A 67 -9.51 9.39 -7.79
C TYR A 67 -10.76 10.04 -7.22
N ASN A 68 -11.82 9.24 -7.06
CA ASN A 68 -13.05 9.67 -6.41
C ASN A 68 -12.96 9.67 -4.87
N ASP A 69 -11.96 9.00 -4.31
CA ASP A 69 -11.74 8.89 -2.86
C ASP A 69 -10.23 8.80 -2.58
N PRO A 70 -9.68 9.52 -1.59
CA PRO A 70 -8.26 9.46 -1.20
C PRO A 70 -7.72 8.05 -1.04
N LYS A 71 -8.54 7.10 -0.55
CA LYS A 71 -8.12 5.71 -0.33
C LYS A 71 -7.56 5.05 -1.57
N TYR A 72 -8.03 5.44 -2.76
CA TYR A 72 -7.53 4.85 -4.00
C TYR A 72 -6.15 5.39 -4.38
N SER A 73 -5.82 6.64 -4.06
CA SER A 73 -4.45 7.14 -4.22
C SER A 73 -3.48 6.46 -3.25
N PHE A 74 -3.91 6.20 -2.02
CA PHE A 74 -3.14 5.45 -1.02
C PHE A 74 -2.88 4.02 -1.48
N ARG A 75 -3.91 3.35 -2.00
CA ARG A 75 -3.83 2.01 -2.58
C ARG A 75 -2.91 1.96 -3.79
N ASP A 76 -3.04 2.90 -4.71
CA ASP A 76 -2.22 2.96 -5.93
C ASP A 76 -0.75 3.23 -5.59
N HIS A 77 -0.49 4.06 -4.58
CA HIS A 77 0.84 4.24 -4.03
C HIS A 77 1.38 2.95 -3.39
N SER A 78 0.55 2.16 -2.70
CA SER A 78 0.97 0.84 -2.19
C SER A 78 1.32 -0.12 -3.33
N LEU A 79 0.50 -0.17 -4.37
CA LEU A 79 0.76 -0.97 -5.57
C LEU A 79 2.02 -0.52 -6.30
N PHE A 80 2.30 0.78 -6.37
CA PHE A 80 3.53 1.31 -6.95
C PHE A 80 4.78 0.78 -6.24
N LEU A 81 4.78 0.73 -4.90
CA LEU A 81 5.91 0.24 -4.12
C LEU A 81 6.03 -1.29 -4.17
N THR A 82 4.91 -2.03 -4.15
CA THR A 82 4.95 -3.50 -4.16
C THR A 82 5.18 -4.12 -5.53
N SER A 83 4.78 -3.45 -6.62
CA SER A 83 4.90 -3.99 -7.99
C SER A 83 6.27 -3.78 -8.64
N ARG A 84 7.12 -2.92 -8.08
CA ARG A 84 8.39 -2.53 -8.71
C ARG A 84 9.59 -3.18 -8.01
N PRO A 85 10.36 -4.07 -8.70
CA PRO A 85 11.42 -4.85 -8.08
C PRO A 85 12.48 -4.05 -7.32
N ARG A 86 12.73 -2.79 -7.73
CA ARG A 86 13.68 -1.88 -7.07
C ARG A 86 13.37 -1.62 -5.59
N TYR A 87 12.14 -1.84 -5.15
CA TYR A 87 11.71 -1.64 -3.76
C TYR A 87 11.66 -2.93 -2.95
N ASN A 88 11.92 -4.11 -3.53
CA ASN A 88 11.75 -5.40 -2.85
C ASN A 88 12.52 -5.52 -1.53
N ASP A 89 13.71 -4.91 -1.44
CA ASP A 89 14.53 -4.96 -0.22
C ASP A 89 13.89 -4.22 0.96
N LEU A 90 13.00 -3.24 0.71
CA LEU A 90 12.25 -2.55 1.77
C LEU A 90 11.35 -3.51 2.53
N PHE A 91 10.74 -4.46 1.84
CA PHE A 91 9.80 -5.42 2.43
C PHE A 91 10.49 -6.53 3.23
N LYS A 92 11.83 -6.56 3.25
CA LYS A 92 12.62 -7.42 4.15
C LYS A 92 12.87 -6.76 5.50
N LEU A 93 12.63 -5.46 5.62
CA LEU A 93 12.76 -4.72 6.88
C LEU A 93 11.59 -5.07 7.81
N LYS A 94 11.77 -4.79 9.10
CA LYS A 94 10.64 -4.88 10.04
C LYS A 94 9.55 -3.88 9.62
N LYS A 95 8.29 -4.28 9.79
CA LYS A 95 7.13 -3.46 9.38
C LYS A 95 7.02 -2.12 10.14
N ASP A 96 7.72 -1.98 11.26
CA ASP A 96 7.80 -0.76 12.08
C ASP A 96 9.15 -0.02 11.93
N ASP A 97 10.07 -0.49 11.09
CA ASP A 97 11.36 0.15 10.84
C ASP A 97 11.24 1.31 9.84
N TYR A 98 10.50 2.35 10.22
CA TYR A 98 10.32 3.52 9.37
C TYR A 98 11.64 4.25 9.04
N LYS A 99 12.67 4.13 9.88
CA LYS A 99 13.99 4.73 9.61
C LYS A 99 14.69 4.00 8.48
N GLY A 100 14.74 2.67 8.54
CA GLY A 100 15.24 1.83 7.46
C GLY A 100 14.45 2.03 6.17
N TRP A 101 13.12 2.16 6.27
CA TRP A 101 12.27 2.46 5.12
C TRP A 101 12.58 3.81 4.48
N ALA A 102 12.73 4.88 5.25
CA ALA A 102 13.04 6.22 4.72
C ALA A 102 14.37 6.24 3.96
N ILE A 103 15.41 5.60 4.53
CA ILE A 103 16.73 5.47 3.89
C ILE A 103 16.64 4.59 2.64
N GLY A 104 15.96 3.45 2.75
CA GLY A 104 15.82 2.48 1.68
C GLY A 104 15.01 3.03 0.50
N LEU A 105 13.97 3.84 0.74
CA LEU A 105 13.18 4.49 -0.30
C LEU A 105 14.05 5.40 -1.15
N ARG A 106 14.89 6.23 -0.52
CA ARG A 106 15.86 7.05 -1.24
C ARG A 106 16.88 6.20 -1.99
N LYS A 107 17.48 5.20 -1.34
CA LYS A 107 18.48 4.31 -1.95
C LYS A 107 17.90 3.56 -3.16
N ALA A 108 16.66 3.11 -3.05
CA ALA A 108 15.91 2.49 -4.13
C ALA A 108 15.58 3.50 -5.24
N GLY A 109 15.69 4.81 -4.98
CA GLY A 109 15.53 5.93 -5.90
C GLY A 109 14.07 6.40 -6.06
N TYR A 110 13.31 6.36 -4.98
CA TYR A 110 12.00 7.03 -4.86
C TYR A 110 12.14 8.55 -4.99
N ALA A 111 13.17 9.12 -4.38
CA ALA A 111 13.49 10.55 -4.40
C ALA A 111 14.98 10.78 -4.67
N THR A 112 15.31 11.87 -5.36
CA THR A 112 16.68 12.29 -5.65
C THR A 112 17.30 13.12 -4.53
N ASP A 113 16.47 13.85 -3.78
CA ASP A 113 16.91 14.73 -2.69
C ASP A 113 17.72 13.96 -1.62
N PRO A 114 18.98 14.34 -1.34
CA PRO A 114 19.77 13.76 -0.25
C PRO A 114 19.10 13.85 1.11
N LYS A 115 18.29 14.89 1.36
CA LYS A 115 17.61 15.12 2.65
C LYS A 115 16.25 14.43 2.76
N TYR A 116 15.85 13.63 1.77
CA TYR A 116 14.55 12.97 1.77
C TYR A 116 14.32 12.06 2.99
N PRO A 117 15.28 11.19 3.40
CA PRO A 117 15.10 10.36 4.58
C PRO A 117 14.88 11.19 5.85
N GLU A 118 15.64 12.27 6.04
CA GLU A 118 15.54 13.17 7.20
C GLU A 118 14.20 13.90 7.23
N LYS A 119 13.68 14.33 6.07
CA LYS A 119 12.34 14.93 5.95
C LYS A 119 11.25 13.95 6.39
N ILE A 120 11.29 12.72 5.87
CA ILE A 120 10.30 11.68 6.21
C ILE A 120 10.39 11.31 7.70
N ILE A 121 11.58 11.02 8.21
CA ILE A 121 11.81 10.71 9.63
C ILE A 121 11.34 11.86 10.50
N GLY A 122 11.68 13.10 10.14
CA GLY A 122 11.26 14.29 10.88
C GLY A 122 9.75 14.48 10.94
N ILE A 123 9.02 14.19 9.85
CA ILE A 123 7.55 14.20 9.84
C ILE A 123 6.99 13.09 10.75
N ILE A 124 7.54 11.87 10.65
CA ILE A 124 7.09 10.72 11.47
C ILE A 124 7.29 10.99 12.95
N GLU A 125 8.46 11.50 13.35
CA GLU A 125 8.76 11.78 14.75
C GLU A 125 7.96 12.98 15.27
N ARG A 126 7.82 14.06 14.49
CA ARG A 126 7.07 15.26 14.88
C ARG A 126 5.59 14.98 15.17
N TYR A 127 4.94 14.17 14.34
CA TYR A 127 3.53 13.83 14.48
C TYR A 127 3.31 12.46 15.15
N GLU A 128 4.38 11.85 15.67
CA GLU A 128 4.37 10.55 16.32
C GLU A 128 3.68 9.44 15.49
N LEU A 129 3.84 9.48 14.16
CA LEU A 129 3.13 8.61 13.24
C LEU A 129 3.50 7.13 13.41
N TYR A 130 4.65 6.84 14.04
CA TYR A 130 5.05 5.49 14.43
C TYR A 130 4.06 4.81 15.39
N LYS A 131 3.18 5.58 16.06
CA LYS A 131 2.05 5.02 16.83
C LYS A 131 1.08 4.26 15.93
N LEU A 132 0.86 4.73 14.70
CA LEU A 132 -0.01 4.09 13.73
C LEU A 132 0.50 2.71 13.32
N ASP A 133 1.83 2.54 13.23
CA ASP A 133 2.44 1.25 12.91
C ASP A 133 2.13 0.22 13.99
N ARG A 134 2.30 0.62 15.27
CA ARG A 134 1.98 -0.24 16.41
C ARG A 134 0.50 -0.59 16.48
N GLU A 135 -0.38 0.37 16.23
CA GLU A 135 -1.82 0.13 16.16
C GLU A 135 -2.19 -0.85 15.04
N ALA A 136 -1.61 -0.67 13.85
CA ALA A 136 -1.83 -1.55 12.71
C ALA A 136 -1.33 -2.97 12.99
N MET A 137 -0.15 -3.12 13.60
CA MET A 137 0.38 -4.41 14.03
C MET A 137 -0.47 -5.06 15.12
N GLY A 138 -0.98 -4.28 16.08
CA GLY A 138 -1.92 -4.78 17.09
C GLY A 138 -3.22 -5.28 16.47
N LYS A 139 -3.75 -4.57 15.47
CA LYS A 139 -4.91 -5.00 14.69
C LYS A 139 -4.60 -6.26 13.87
N GLU A 140 -3.46 -6.34 13.20
CA GLU A 140 -3.00 -7.53 12.48
C GLU A 140 -2.95 -8.75 13.43
N ILE A 141 -2.31 -8.61 14.59
CA ILE A 141 -2.25 -9.66 15.62
C ILE A 141 -3.66 -10.05 16.08
N SER A 142 -4.53 -9.08 16.37
CA SER A 142 -5.91 -9.39 16.78
C SER A 142 -6.68 -10.14 15.70
N VAL A 143 -6.56 -9.76 14.42
CA VAL A 143 -7.21 -10.43 13.29
C VAL A 143 -6.68 -11.85 13.13
N LEU A 144 -5.36 -12.03 13.19
CA LEU A 144 -4.71 -13.34 13.13
C LEU A 144 -5.15 -14.26 14.27
N VAL A 145 -5.55 -13.70 15.43
CA VAL A 145 -6.01 -14.45 16.60
C VAL A 145 -7.54 -14.65 16.60
N THR A 146 -8.33 -13.76 16.00
CA THR A 146 -9.80 -13.82 16.06
C THR A 146 -10.47 -14.60 14.92
N ASP A 147 -9.75 -14.91 13.83
CA ASP A 147 -10.35 -15.48 12.60
C ASP A 147 -9.83 -16.88 12.23
N THR A 148 -9.11 -17.56 13.13
CA THR A 148 -8.71 -18.97 12.91
C THR A 148 -9.89 -19.96 12.98
N ASP A 149 -11.08 -19.53 13.38
CA ASP A 149 -12.16 -20.44 13.79
C ASP A 149 -13.43 -20.48 12.92
N LYS A 150 -13.59 -19.73 11.80
CA LYS A 150 -14.89 -19.77 11.08
C LYS A 150 -14.93 -19.85 9.56
N VAL A 151 -13.85 -19.67 8.80
CA VAL A 151 -13.88 -19.94 7.36
C VAL A 151 -12.64 -20.73 6.94
N ASN A 152 -12.82 -22.03 6.71
CA ASN A 152 -11.71 -22.89 6.27
C ASN A 152 -11.41 -22.71 4.77
N THR A 153 -12.44 -22.50 3.93
CA THR A 153 -12.26 -22.48 2.47
C THR A 153 -13.17 -21.49 1.74
N TYR A 154 -12.76 -21.10 0.53
CA TYR A 154 -13.50 -20.27 -0.41
C TYR A 154 -13.38 -20.83 -1.84
N THR A 155 -14.51 -20.95 -2.55
CA THR A 155 -14.53 -21.35 -3.97
C THR A 155 -14.49 -20.12 -4.87
N VAL A 156 -13.47 -20.03 -5.72
CA VAL A 156 -13.24 -18.93 -6.69
C VAL A 156 -14.43 -18.82 -7.64
N ARG A 157 -14.98 -17.61 -7.77
CA ARG A 157 -16.11 -17.27 -8.64
C ARG A 157 -15.64 -16.55 -9.90
N PRO A 158 -16.47 -16.51 -10.98
CA PRO A 158 -16.16 -15.67 -12.14
C PRO A 158 -15.88 -14.22 -11.73
N GLY A 159 -14.74 -13.68 -12.13
CA GLY A 159 -14.29 -12.32 -11.81
C GLY A 159 -13.47 -12.19 -10.53
N ASP A 160 -13.26 -13.27 -9.77
CA ASP A 160 -12.38 -13.23 -8.61
C ASP A 160 -10.89 -13.16 -8.99
N THR A 161 -10.13 -12.50 -8.12
CA THR A 161 -8.67 -12.49 -8.11
C THR A 161 -8.21 -12.83 -6.70
N LEU A 162 -6.97 -13.30 -6.52
CA LEU A 162 -6.42 -13.46 -5.16
C LEU A 162 -6.51 -12.17 -4.35
N TYR A 163 -6.42 -11.03 -5.03
CA TYR A 163 -6.59 -9.73 -4.43
C TYR A 163 -8.01 -9.47 -3.91
N SER A 164 -9.05 -9.69 -4.72
CA SER A 164 -10.44 -9.48 -4.29
C SER A 164 -10.83 -10.43 -3.17
N ILE A 165 -10.34 -11.67 -3.23
CA ILE A 165 -10.55 -12.70 -2.20
C ILE A 165 -9.80 -12.32 -0.92
N GLY A 166 -8.51 -11.99 -1.02
CA GLY A 166 -7.70 -11.56 0.11
C GLY A 166 -8.32 -10.35 0.83
N ARG A 167 -8.81 -9.35 0.08
CA ARG A 167 -9.57 -8.23 0.66
C ARG A 167 -10.82 -8.70 1.40
N ARG A 168 -11.60 -9.60 0.79
CA ARG A 168 -12.87 -10.08 1.35
C ARG A 168 -12.69 -10.76 2.70
N PHE A 169 -11.63 -11.56 2.83
CA PHE A 169 -11.31 -12.32 4.04
C PHE A 169 -10.27 -11.63 4.92
N ASN A 170 -9.84 -10.42 4.56
CA ASN A 170 -8.78 -9.68 5.24
C ASN A 170 -7.45 -10.48 5.35
N ILE A 171 -7.13 -11.25 4.31
CA ILE A 171 -5.92 -12.07 4.18
C ILE A 171 -5.01 -11.43 3.12
N PRO A 172 -3.74 -11.11 3.42
CA PRO A 172 -2.78 -10.67 2.41
C PRO A 172 -2.64 -11.70 1.28
N VAL A 173 -2.44 -11.24 0.05
CA VAL A 173 -2.33 -12.14 -1.12
C VAL A 173 -1.22 -13.18 -0.90
N ASP A 174 -0.07 -12.78 -0.36
CA ASP A 174 1.04 -13.70 -0.12
C ASP A 174 0.71 -14.77 0.93
N THR A 175 -0.03 -14.40 1.98
CA THR A 175 -0.53 -15.34 2.99
C THR A 175 -1.53 -16.31 2.36
N LEU A 176 -2.46 -15.80 1.55
CA LEU A 176 -3.42 -16.62 0.83
C LEU A 176 -2.72 -17.59 -0.14
N LYS A 177 -1.65 -17.15 -0.81
CA LYS A 177 -0.81 -18.00 -1.65
C LYS A 177 -0.10 -19.08 -0.84
N GLN A 178 0.46 -18.72 0.31
CA GLN A 178 1.16 -19.64 1.21
C GLN A 178 0.23 -20.76 1.69
N TYR A 179 -0.98 -20.43 2.12
CA TYR A 179 -1.98 -21.43 2.57
C TYR A 179 -2.37 -22.42 1.46
N ASN A 180 -2.28 -21.98 0.21
CA ASN A 180 -2.73 -22.71 -0.97
C ASN A 180 -1.60 -23.30 -1.81
N GLY A 181 -0.34 -23.09 -1.43
CA GLY A 181 0.83 -23.53 -2.20
C GLY A 181 0.91 -22.89 -3.59
N LEU A 182 0.39 -21.67 -3.76
CA LEU A 182 0.37 -20.98 -5.05
C LEU A 182 1.70 -20.28 -5.32
N LEU A 183 2.32 -20.61 -6.45
CA LEU A 183 3.56 -19.96 -6.90
C LEU A 183 3.27 -18.63 -7.61
N SER A 184 2.16 -18.55 -8.35
CA SER A 184 1.71 -17.36 -9.08
C SER A 184 0.41 -16.80 -8.49
N ASN A 185 -0.12 -15.75 -9.12
CA ASN A 185 -1.41 -15.16 -8.75
C ASN A 185 -2.58 -15.77 -9.54
N ASP A 186 -2.30 -16.82 -10.32
CA ASP A 186 -3.29 -17.44 -11.19
C ASP A 186 -4.23 -18.32 -10.37
N ILE A 187 -5.53 -18.07 -10.54
CA ILE A 187 -6.59 -18.87 -9.95
C ILE A 187 -7.65 -19.17 -11.00
N SER A 188 -8.23 -20.36 -10.91
CA SER A 188 -9.30 -20.80 -11.82
C SER A 188 -10.66 -20.69 -11.15
N VAL A 189 -11.69 -20.34 -11.91
CA VAL A 189 -13.08 -20.43 -11.44
C VAL A 189 -13.36 -21.87 -10.98
N GLY A 190 -13.96 -22.01 -9.79
CA GLY A 190 -14.21 -23.30 -9.15
C GLY A 190 -13.05 -23.82 -8.29
N GLN A 191 -11.87 -23.20 -8.35
CA GLN A 191 -10.75 -23.56 -7.46
C GLN A 191 -11.13 -23.30 -6.00
N VAL A 192 -10.84 -24.26 -5.12
CA VAL A 192 -11.03 -24.11 -3.68
C VAL A 192 -9.73 -23.58 -3.08
N LEU A 193 -9.83 -22.44 -2.40
CA LEU A 193 -8.75 -21.83 -1.65
C LEU A 193 -8.99 -22.00 -0.15
N TYR A 194 -7.93 -22.31 0.59
CA TYR A 194 -7.89 -22.35 2.04
C TYR A 194 -7.63 -20.96 2.58
N MET A 195 -8.48 -20.50 3.50
CA MET A 195 -8.37 -19.18 4.12
C MET A 195 -7.54 -19.22 5.41
N ASN A 196 -7.13 -20.42 5.84
CA ASN A 196 -6.23 -20.68 6.95
C ASN A 196 -5.17 -21.73 6.54
N PRO A 197 -4.09 -21.91 7.33
CA PRO A 197 -3.09 -22.94 7.06
C PRO A 197 -3.75 -24.33 6.97
N LYS A 198 -3.35 -25.13 5.99
CA LYS A 198 -3.72 -26.55 5.96
C LYS A 198 -3.11 -27.23 7.19
N ASN A 199 -3.95 -27.78 8.07
CA ASN A 199 -3.51 -28.77 9.07
C ASN A 199 -2.97 -30.02 8.38
#